data_AF-A0AAU5K2E8-F1
#
_entry.id   AF-A0AAU5K2E8-F1
#
_cell.length_a   1.000
_cell.length_b   1.000
_cell.length_c   1.000
_cell.angle_alpha   90.00
_cell.angle_beta   90.00
_cell.angle_gamma   90.00
#
_symmetry.space_group_name_H-M   'P 1'
#
loop_
_entity.id
_entity.type
_entity.pdbx_description
1 polymer ?
#
loop_
_entity_poly.entity_id
_entity_poly.type
_entity_poly.pdbx_seq_one_letter_code
_entity_poly.pdbx_strand_id
1 'polypeptide(L)'
;MPTLSHDAPRRNVDLAPLYGRIRSRHHGFRRASQSLVAPRGATGTLPIRAAGPPHSSNRRGSGPAQGWVAAQEDPGVAVALVMCPLCSDDEDIEVGATLDGGRRMVRHRCGFEWEHREPLSPQGQPARSFEVLKARFPRAEDVDPERLERVARLKEQYLAVKPDFDPRVAAYWSTYQQVFAPDGLRTCNPQVLKDFANSEIGARPGNQATFNSAWNDLGDAAAAERTRATIGYLLHGPDGVPLEDRLQHLLAGTKPFSMTGFKEALLTRVLCVMRPDRFLTILKYTTDAGGKREIARLVYGLELPEPESVNWTRGRLILWSNDLLRTLAGEGFANQQHAAAFLWWAKDRVDG
;
A
#
# COMPACT_ATOMS: atom_id res chain seq x y z
N MET A 1 19.43 62.33 -40.18
CA MET A 1 19.55 61.13 -39.35
C MET A 1 18.23 60.91 -38.62
N PRO A 2 17.52 59.79 -38.82
CA PRO A 2 16.24 59.53 -38.17
C PRO A 2 16.40 58.71 -36.89
N THR A 3 15.72 59.10 -35.82
CA THR A 3 15.55 58.28 -34.61
C THR A 3 14.34 57.38 -34.79
N LEU A 4 14.57 56.07 -34.93
CA LEU A 4 13.50 55.07 -35.02
C LEU A 4 12.88 54.78 -33.65
N SER A 5 11.57 54.91 -33.56
CA SER A 5 10.77 54.41 -32.45
C SER A 5 10.53 52.91 -32.60
N HIS A 6 10.60 52.16 -31.50
CA HIS A 6 10.13 50.77 -31.44
C HIS A 6 9.21 50.56 -30.23
N ASP A 7 7.91 50.71 -30.47
CA ASP A 7 6.88 50.07 -29.65
C ASP A 7 6.96 48.54 -29.81
N ALA A 8 6.89 47.82 -28.69
CA ALA A 8 6.78 46.37 -28.64
C ALA A 8 5.49 45.97 -27.90
N PRO A 9 4.59 45.18 -28.52
CA PRO A 9 3.30 44.87 -27.92
C PRO A 9 3.41 43.81 -26.81
N ARG A 10 2.97 44.15 -25.60
CA ARG A 10 2.77 43.18 -24.51
C ARG A 10 1.61 42.24 -24.87
N ARG A 11 1.90 41.00 -25.26
CA ARG A 11 0.89 39.94 -25.29
C ARG A 11 0.67 39.41 -23.88
N ASN A 12 -0.51 39.73 -23.33
CA ASN A 12 -1.00 39.13 -22.10
C ASN A 12 -1.46 37.71 -22.43
N VAL A 13 -0.92 36.70 -21.74
CA VAL A 13 -1.35 35.29 -21.88
C VAL A 13 -1.73 34.79 -20.50
N ASP A 14 -3.03 34.60 -20.28
CA ASP A 14 -3.56 34.00 -19.05
C ASP A 14 -3.12 32.54 -18.95
N LEU A 15 -2.11 32.28 -18.11
CA LEU A 15 -1.73 30.93 -17.69
C LEU A 15 -2.57 30.50 -16.49
N ALA A 16 -3.76 29.97 -16.76
CA ALA A 16 -4.55 29.26 -15.76
C ALA A 16 -3.85 27.94 -15.36
N PRO A 17 -3.80 27.59 -14.06
CA PRO A 17 -3.08 26.40 -13.60
C PRO A 17 -3.80 25.11 -13.99
N LEU A 18 -3.12 24.24 -14.75
CA LEU A 18 -3.59 22.91 -15.16
C LEU A 18 -3.51 21.89 -14.01
N TYR A 19 -4.30 22.08 -12.96
CA TYR A 19 -4.64 21.00 -12.03
C TYR A 19 -5.94 20.33 -12.46
N GLY A 20 -5.83 19.08 -12.91
CA GLY A 20 -6.96 18.27 -13.34
C GLY A 20 -7.96 18.03 -12.20
N ARG A 21 -9.10 18.74 -12.23
CA ARG A 21 -10.27 18.39 -11.40
C ARG A 21 -10.86 17.07 -11.89
N ILE A 22 -10.63 15.99 -11.14
CA ILE A 22 -11.40 14.75 -11.24
C ILE A 22 -12.88 15.09 -10.99
N ARG A 23 -13.70 15.09 -12.04
CA ARG A 23 -15.16 15.28 -11.95
C ARG A 23 -15.84 13.93 -11.72
N SER A 24 -15.99 13.53 -10.47
CA SER A 24 -16.88 12.42 -10.12
C SER A 24 -18.33 12.79 -10.46
N ARG A 25 -18.94 12.06 -11.42
CA ARG A 25 -20.38 12.16 -11.70
C ARG A 25 -21.15 11.39 -10.64
N HIS A 26 -21.77 12.08 -9.68
CA HIS A 26 -22.76 11.45 -8.80
C HIS A 26 -24.04 11.16 -9.58
N HIS A 27 -24.37 9.88 -9.79
CA HIS A 27 -25.73 9.48 -10.09
C HIS A 27 -26.59 9.63 -8.83
N GLY A 28 -27.65 10.43 -8.91
CA GLY A 28 -28.54 10.69 -7.79
C GLY A 28 -29.46 9.51 -7.49
N PHE A 29 -29.33 8.91 -6.31
CA PHE A 29 -30.31 7.97 -5.79
C PHE A 29 -31.46 8.73 -5.12
N ARG A 30 -32.68 8.62 -5.66
CA ARG A 30 -33.88 9.17 -5.02
C ARG A 30 -34.23 8.34 -3.78
N ARG A 31 -34.33 8.98 -2.62
CA ARG A 31 -35.02 8.38 -1.46
C ARG A 31 -36.52 8.27 -1.77
N ALA A 32 -37.07 7.06 -1.66
CA ALA A 32 -38.50 6.86 -1.43
C ALA A 32 -38.70 6.61 0.07
N SER A 33 -39.49 7.45 0.72
CA SER A 33 -39.83 7.33 2.14
C SER A 33 -40.95 6.31 2.33
N GLN A 34 -40.77 5.32 3.21
CA GLN A 34 -41.90 4.66 3.85
C GLN A 34 -41.68 4.60 5.36
N SER A 35 -42.70 5.06 6.08
CA SER A 35 -42.81 5.08 7.53
C SER A 35 -43.63 3.87 7.96
N LEU A 36 -43.21 3.18 9.02
CA LEU A 36 -44.09 2.29 9.80
C LEU A 36 -43.55 2.16 11.24
N VAL A 37 -44.24 2.88 12.14
CA VAL A 37 -44.86 2.38 13.39
C VAL A 37 -43.99 1.58 14.37
N ALA A 38 -43.80 2.17 15.56
CA ALA A 38 -43.40 1.48 16.78
C ALA A 38 -44.61 0.87 17.52
N PRO A 39 -44.36 -0.06 18.46
CA PRO A 39 -45.09 -0.04 19.73
C PRO A 39 -44.18 0.01 20.97
N ARG A 40 -44.80 0.34 22.11
CA ARG A 40 -44.19 0.63 23.42
C ARG A 40 -44.07 -0.62 24.31
N GLY A 41 -43.16 -0.55 25.29
CA GLY A 41 -43.16 -1.38 26.51
C GLY A 41 -41.76 -1.93 26.85
N ALA A 42 -41.30 -1.98 28.10
CA ALA A 42 -41.86 -1.45 29.35
C ALA A 42 -40.74 -1.16 30.39
N THR A 43 -41.12 -0.55 31.50
CA THR A 43 -40.29 -0.13 32.65
C THR A 43 -39.59 -1.27 33.41
N GLY A 44 -38.40 -1.01 33.97
CA GLY A 44 -37.76 -1.82 35.01
C GLY A 44 -36.59 -1.07 35.67
N THR A 45 -36.53 -1.02 37.00
CA THR A 45 -35.73 -0.01 37.74
C THR A 45 -34.98 -0.62 38.94
N LEU A 46 -33.63 -0.66 38.88
CA LEU A 46 -32.67 -0.58 40.01
C LEU A 46 -32.70 -1.70 41.11
N PRO A 47 -31.82 -1.72 42.16
CA PRO A 47 -30.42 -1.23 42.31
C PRO A 47 -29.45 -2.18 43.12
N ILE A 48 -28.23 -1.68 43.44
CA ILE A 48 -27.24 -2.15 44.48
C ILE A 48 -26.61 -3.56 44.19
N ARG A 49 -25.49 -4.05 44.76
CA ARG A 49 -24.59 -3.58 45.84
C ARG A 49 -23.08 -3.86 45.58
N ALA A 50 -22.24 -3.02 46.18
CA ALA A 50 -20.77 -3.06 46.31
C ALA A 50 -20.19 -4.15 47.24
N ALA A 51 -18.90 -4.50 47.08
CA ALA A 51 -17.91 -4.70 48.16
C ALA A 51 -16.47 -4.95 47.60
N GLY A 52 -15.45 -4.47 48.32
CA GLY A 52 -14.02 -4.67 48.02
C GLY A 52 -13.34 -5.78 48.83
N PRO A 53 -11.99 -5.93 48.73
CA PRO A 53 -11.22 -7.13 49.11
C PRO A 53 -10.63 -7.00 50.54
N PRO A 54 -9.71 -7.89 51.04
CA PRO A 54 -8.28 -7.74 50.68
C PRO A 54 -7.32 -8.98 50.87
N HIS A 55 -6.05 -8.75 50.52
CA HIS A 55 -4.79 -9.32 51.08
C HIS A 55 -4.38 -10.81 50.93
N SER A 56 -3.21 -11.00 50.30
CA SER A 56 -1.91 -11.46 50.88
C SER A 56 -1.15 -12.38 49.91
N SER A 57 0.16 -12.61 49.94
CA SER A 57 1.40 -11.87 50.26
C SER A 57 2.55 -12.89 50.07
N ASN A 58 3.79 -12.46 49.81
CA ASN A 58 5.02 -13.30 49.75
C ASN A 58 5.10 -14.33 48.59
N ARG A 59 6.28 -14.78 48.13
CA ARG A 59 7.66 -14.62 48.64
C ARG A 59 8.71 -14.61 47.51
N ARG A 60 9.96 -14.26 47.87
CA ARG A 60 11.15 -14.24 47.00
C ARG A 60 11.67 -15.66 46.69
N GLY A 61 12.31 -15.83 45.54
CA GLY A 61 13.18 -16.96 45.20
C GLY A 61 14.05 -16.60 43.98
N SER A 62 15.36 -16.87 44.03
CA SER A 62 16.32 -16.42 43.02
C SER A 62 17.18 -17.57 42.48
N GLY A 63 17.15 -17.75 41.15
CA GLY A 63 18.12 -18.55 40.37
C GLY A 63 17.98 -20.08 40.45
N PRO A 64 18.70 -20.85 39.60
CA PRO A 64 19.64 -20.41 38.56
C PRO A 64 19.17 -20.70 37.12
N ALA A 65 20.04 -20.40 36.13
CA ALA A 65 19.79 -20.61 34.71
C ALA A 65 19.62 -22.08 34.30
N GLN A 66 18.69 -22.33 33.37
CA GLN A 66 18.58 -23.58 32.61
C GLN A 66 18.30 -23.27 31.13
N GLY A 67 18.61 -24.24 30.26
CA GLY A 67 18.82 -24.01 28.83
C GLY A 67 17.59 -23.60 28.02
N TRP A 68 17.85 -22.96 26.89
CA TRP A 68 16.88 -22.72 25.83
C TRP A 68 16.48 -24.08 25.20
N VAL A 69 15.43 -24.70 25.74
CA VAL A 69 14.72 -25.77 25.05
C VAL A 69 13.88 -25.11 23.95
N ALA A 70 14.06 -25.54 22.70
CA ALA A 70 13.25 -25.06 21.59
C ALA A 70 11.79 -25.45 21.83
N ALA A 71 10.95 -24.47 22.13
CA ALA A 71 9.51 -24.64 22.07
C ALA A 71 9.14 -24.91 20.62
N GLN A 72 8.67 -26.12 20.35
CA GLN A 72 8.22 -26.54 19.04
C GLN A 72 6.84 -25.91 18.81
N GLU A 73 6.83 -24.69 18.26
CA GLU A 73 5.60 -23.95 17.98
C GLU A 73 4.75 -24.69 16.95
N ASP A 74 3.48 -24.91 17.27
CA ASP A 74 2.47 -25.41 16.32
C ASP A 74 2.41 -24.48 15.09
N PRO A 75 2.37 -25.00 13.85
CA PRO A 75 2.25 -24.18 12.67
C PRO A 75 0.86 -23.54 12.61
N GLY A 76 0.75 -22.33 13.13
CA GLY A 76 -0.47 -21.54 13.11
C GLY A 76 -1.05 -21.46 11.69
N VAL A 77 -2.30 -21.91 11.54
CA VAL A 77 -3.01 -21.99 10.27
C VAL A 77 -3.00 -20.62 9.58
N ALA A 78 -2.43 -20.56 8.38
CA ALA A 78 -2.34 -19.33 7.61
C ALA A 78 -3.75 -18.89 7.15
N VAL A 79 -4.30 -17.87 7.80
CA VAL A 79 -5.55 -17.24 7.36
C VAL A 79 -5.32 -16.56 6.02
N ALA A 80 -5.76 -17.20 4.94
CA ALA A 80 -5.83 -16.58 3.63
C ALA A 80 -6.79 -15.37 3.68
N LEU A 81 -6.43 -14.29 2.98
CA LEU A 81 -7.29 -13.10 2.88
C LEU A 81 -8.60 -13.49 2.19
N VAL A 82 -9.68 -13.52 2.98
CA VAL A 82 -11.04 -13.67 2.47
C VAL A 82 -11.53 -12.27 2.13
N MET A 83 -12.06 -12.04 0.93
CA MET A 83 -12.75 -10.79 0.57
C MET A 83 -14.25 -11.06 0.44
N CYS A 84 -15.08 -10.12 0.88
CA CYS A 84 -16.51 -10.17 0.62
C CYS A 84 -16.78 -9.93 -0.88
N PRO A 85 -17.35 -10.89 -1.63
CA PRO A 85 -17.54 -10.74 -3.08
C PRO A 85 -18.61 -9.71 -3.46
N LEU A 86 -19.43 -9.25 -2.50
CA LEU A 86 -20.47 -8.24 -2.76
C LEU A 86 -19.95 -6.79 -2.71
N CYS A 87 -18.88 -6.53 -1.95
CA CYS A 87 -18.37 -5.17 -1.71
C CYS A 87 -16.84 -5.04 -1.78
N SER A 88 -16.13 -6.13 -2.08
CA SER A 88 -14.67 -6.18 -2.23
C SER A 88 -13.90 -5.66 -1.02
N ASP A 89 -14.46 -5.88 0.18
CA ASP A 89 -13.97 -5.47 1.49
C ASP A 89 -13.51 -6.73 2.26
N ASP A 90 -12.35 -6.67 2.93
CA ASP A 90 -11.76 -7.75 3.72
C ASP A 90 -11.77 -7.49 5.25
N GLU A 91 -12.24 -6.31 5.67
CA GLU A 91 -12.47 -5.97 7.09
C GLU A 91 -13.77 -6.59 7.62
N ASP A 92 -13.90 -6.79 8.93
CA ASP A 92 -15.15 -7.23 9.59
C ASP A 92 -15.79 -8.53 9.00
N ILE A 93 -14.97 -9.55 8.73
CA ILE A 93 -15.42 -10.89 8.32
C ILE A 93 -15.47 -11.83 9.53
N GLU A 94 -16.69 -12.27 9.87
CA GLU A 94 -16.96 -13.27 10.89
C GLU A 94 -16.93 -14.68 10.27
N VAL A 95 -16.18 -15.60 10.87
CA VAL A 95 -16.26 -17.02 10.55
C VAL A 95 -17.38 -17.65 11.37
N GLY A 96 -18.41 -18.17 10.69
CA GLY A 96 -19.52 -18.88 11.31
C GLY A 96 -19.20 -20.36 11.53
N ALA A 97 -19.90 -21.24 10.80
CA ALA A 97 -19.73 -22.69 10.92
C ALA A 97 -18.66 -23.24 9.97
N THR A 98 -17.85 -24.18 10.46
CA THR A 98 -17.04 -25.06 9.60
C THR A 98 -17.91 -26.17 9.02
N LEU A 99 -17.78 -26.42 7.72
CA LEU A 99 -18.52 -27.41 6.94
C LEU A 99 -17.56 -28.50 6.43
N ASP A 100 -18.11 -29.67 6.12
CA ASP A 100 -17.33 -30.81 5.61
C ASP A 100 -16.52 -30.47 4.34
N GLY A 101 -15.27 -30.92 4.32
CA GLY A 101 -14.35 -30.74 3.20
C GLY A 101 -13.53 -29.45 3.22
N GLY A 102 -13.28 -28.86 4.40
CA GLY A 102 -12.46 -27.65 4.56
C GLY A 102 -13.15 -26.37 4.09
N ARG A 103 -14.49 -26.38 4.08
CA ARG A 103 -15.32 -25.21 3.76
C ARG A 103 -15.71 -24.53 5.05
N ARG A 104 -15.88 -23.20 5.03
CA ARG A 104 -16.34 -22.41 6.17
C ARG A 104 -17.41 -21.45 5.67
N MET A 105 -18.52 -21.34 6.39
CA MET A 105 -19.48 -20.27 6.16
C MET A 105 -18.90 -18.99 6.77
N VAL A 106 -18.77 -17.94 5.98
CA VAL A 106 -18.24 -16.64 6.41
C VAL A 106 -19.26 -15.54 6.12
N ARG A 107 -19.29 -14.53 6.99
CA ARG A 107 -20.21 -13.40 6.92
C ARG A 107 -19.44 -12.09 7.00
N HIS A 108 -19.78 -11.14 6.15
CA HIS A 108 -19.25 -9.78 6.22
C HIS A 108 -20.27 -8.82 6.85
N ARG A 109 -19.81 -7.72 7.45
CA ARG A 109 -20.66 -6.65 8.01
C ARG A 109 -21.75 -6.10 7.07
N CYS A 110 -21.62 -6.26 5.75
CA CYS A 110 -22.68 -5.89 4.80
C CYS A 110 -23.90 -6.83 4.82
N GLY A 111 -23.87 -7.90 5.64
CA GLY A 111 -24.92 -8.91 5.74
C GLY A 111 -24.84 -10.03 4.70
N PHE A 112 -23.79 -10.04 3.86
CA PHE A 112 -23.59 -11.09 2.87
C PHE A 112 -22.87 -12.30 3.50
N GLU A 113 -23.41 -13.49 3.25
CA GLU A 113 -22.88 -14.78 3.72
C GLU A 113 -22.44 -15.63 2.51
N TRP A 114 -21.29 -16.30 2.59
CA TRP A 114 -20.79 -17.17 1.53
C TRP A 114 -19.96 -18.35 2.06
N GLU A 115 -19.92 -19.43 1.29
CA GLU A 115 -18.98 -20.53 1.53
C GLU A 115 -17.58 -20.10 1.08
N HIS A 116 -16.67 -19.85 2.03
CA HIS A 116 -15.25 -19.80 1.75
C HIS A 116 -14.68 -21.23 1.80
N ARG A 117 -14.25 -21.75 0.65
CA ARG A 117 -13.37 -22.90 0.60
C ARG A 117 -11.95 -22.41 0.80
N GLU A 118 -11.34 -22.79 1.91
CA GLU A 118 -9.91 -22.56 2.13
C GLU A 118 -9.16 -23.19 0.95
N PRO A 119 -8.37 -22.41 0.18
CA PRO A 119 -7.69 -22.95 -0.98
C PRO A 119 -6.77 -24.06 -0.50
N LEU A 120 -7.05 -25.30 -0.94
CA LEU A 120 -6.18 -26.45 -0.68
C LEU A 120 -4.78 -26.03 -1.09
N SER A 121 -3.88 -25.89 -0.10
CA SER A 121 -2.46 -25.62 -0.37
C SER A 121 -2.02 -26.65 -1.40
N PRO A 122 -1.55 -26.24 -2.59
CA PRO A 122 -1.33 -27.18 -3.69
C PRO A 122 -0.14 -28.09 -3.36
N GLN A 123 -0.43 -29.19 -2.67
CA GLN A 123 0.49 -30.30 -2.45
C GLN A 123 0.90 -30.85 -3.81
N GLY A 124 2.17 -30.66 -4.19
CA GLY A 124 2.76 -31.35 -5.34
C GLY A 124 3.26 -30.50 -6.50
N GLN A 125 3.27 -29.15 -6.44
CA GLN A 125 4.20 -28.38 -7.28
C GLN A 125 5.36 -27.89 -6.42
N PRO A 126 6.63 -28.28 -6.73
CA PRO A 126 7.77 -27.74 -6.02
C PRO A 126 7.81 -26.22 -6.23
N ALA A 127 7.91 -25.47 -5.14
CA ALA A 127 8.06 -24.03 -5.20
C ALA A 127 9.28 -23.70 -6.08
N ARG A 128 9.02 -23.16 -7.28
CA ARG A 128 10.07 -22.81 -8.22
C ARG A 128 11.03 -21.83 -7.54
N SER A 129 12.33 -22.07 -7.69
CA SER A 129 13.34 -21.22 -7.04
C SER A 129 13.17 -19.77 -7.47
N PHE A 130 13.51 -18.84 -6.57
CA PHE A 130 13.37 -17.40 -6.77
C PHE A 130 13.97 -16.94 -8.11
N GLU A 131 15.15 -17.46 -8.48
CA GLU A 131 15.81 -17.15 -9.76
C GLU A 131 15.07 -17.69 -10.99
N VAL A 132 14.51 -18.91 -10.93
CA VAL A 132 13.71 -19.49 -12.02
C VAL A 132 12.41 -18.70 -12.25
N LEU A 133 11.83 -18.17 -11.17
CA LEU A 133 10.72 -17.24 -11.25
C LEU A 133 11.18 -15.92 -11.87
N LYS A 134 12.14 -15.23 -11.26
CA LYS A 134 12.65 -13.93 -11.71
C LYS A 134 13.10 -13.94 -13.18
N ALA A 135 13.74 -15.01 -13.65
CA ALA A 135 14.15 -15.18 -15.04
C ALA A 135 12.98 -15.24 -16.05
N ARG A 136 11.77 -15.58 -15.60
CA ARG A 136 10.53 -15.63 -16.39
C ARG A 136 9.64 -14.39 -16.21
N PHE A 137 10.04 -13.41 -15.42
CA PHE A 137 9.31 -12.16 -15.30
C PHE A 137 9.56 -11.33 -16.57
N PRO A 138 8.55 -10.59 -17.09
CA PRO A 138 8.72 -9.75 -18.28
C PRO A 138 9.88 -8.76 -18.14
N ARG A 139 10.57 -8.53 -19.24
CA ARG A 139 11.81 -7.75 -19.30
C ARG A 139 11.67 -6.56 -20.25
N ALA A 140 12.70 -5.72 -20.30
CA ALA A 140 12.73 -4.60 -21.22
C ALA A 140 12.84 -5.05 -22.69
N GLU A 141 13.48 -6.20 -22.92
CA GLU A 141 13.66 -6.79 -24.26
C GLU A 141 12.38 -7.44 -24.81
N ASP A 142 11.36 -7.66 -23.97
CA ASP A 142 10.06 -8.20 -24.38
C ASP A 142 9.13 -7.11 -24.96
N VAL A 143 9.55 -5.84 -24.97
CA VAL A 143 8.79 -4.73 -25.54
C VAL A 143 9.03 -4.62 -27.04
N ASP A 144 7.94 -4.53 -27.80
CA ASP A 144 7.94 -4.20 -29.22
C ASP A 144 8.75 -2.91 -29.50
N PRO A 145 9.78 -2.95 -30.38
CA PRO A 145 10.55 -1.77 -30.77
C PRO A 145 9.69 -0.57 -31.21
N GLU A 146 8.57 -0.78 -31.92
CA GLU A 146 7.68 0.31 -32.33
C GLU A 146 7.03 1.01 -31.12
N ARG A 147 6.73 0.25 -30.06
CA ARG A 147 6.25 0.79 -28.79
C ARG A 147 7.35 1.55 -28.06
N LEU A 148 8.57 1.02 -28.00
CA LEU A 148 9.71 1.74 -27.41
C LEU A 148 9.95 3.10 -28.09
N GLU A 149 9.90 3.15 -29.42
CA GLU A 149 9.99 4.41 -30.16
C GLU A 149 8.82 5.37 -29.88
N ARG A 150 7.58 4.87 -29.78
CA ARG A 150 6.42 5.71 -29.40
C ARG A 150 6.64 6.31 -28.01
N VAL A 151 7.12 5.52 -27.05
CA VAL A 151 7.40 5.98 -25.68
C VAL A 151 8.57 6.97 -25.65
N ALA A 152 9.60 6.78 -26.48
CA ALA A 152 10.70 7.75 -26.62
C ALA A 152 10.19 9.11 -27.14
N ARG A 153 9.36 9.13 -28.20
CA ARG A 153 8.73 10.37 -28.71
C ARG A 153 7.83 11.04 -27.66
N LEU A 154 7.08 10.25 -26.89
CA LEU A 154 6.27 10.75 -25.76
C LEU A 154 7.15 11.38 -24.66
N LYS A 155 8.31 10.77 -24.37
CA LYS A 155 9.27 11.28 -23.38
C LYS A 155 9.90 12.60 -23.81
N GLU A 156 10.28 12.72 -25.08
CA GLU A 156 10.78 13.98 -25.66
C GLU A 156 9.75 15.11 -25.52
N GLN A 157 8.49 14.85 -25.89
CA GLN A 157 7.39 15.80 -25.73
C GLN A 157 7.19 16.22 -24.27
N TYR A 158 7.21 15.26 -23.34
CA TYR A 158 7.04 15.52 -21.92
C TYR A 158 8.20 16.38 -21.35
N LEU A 159 9.45 16.04 -21.68
CA LEU A 159 10.63 16.78 -21.23
C LEU A 159 10.74 18.18 -21.86
N ALA A 160 10.26 18.37 -23.10
CA ALA A 160 10.25 19.67 -23.77
C ALA A 160 9.38 20.71 -23.04
N VAL A 161 8.31 20.28 -22.36
CA VAL A 161 7.41 21.15 -21.58
C VAL A 161 7.99 21.50 -20.19
N LYS A 162 9.07 20.83 -19.75
CA LYS A 162 9.73 21.01 -18.44
C LYS A 162 8.75 21.06 -17.27
N PRO A 163 7.96 20.00 -17.02
CA PRO A 163 6.97 19.99 -15.96
C PRO A 163 7.61 20.21 -14.58
N ASP A 164 7.06 21.16 -13.83
CA ASP A 164 7.50 21.45 -12.46
C ASP A 164 7.25 20.24 -11.54
N PHE A 165 8.19 20.05 -10.60
CA PHE A 165 8.08 19.09 -9.50
C PHE A 165 7.86 19.85 -8.18
N ASP A 166 7.16 19.23 -7.23
CA ASP A 166 6.90 19.85 -5.93
C ASP A 166 8.23 20.08 -5.16
N PRO A 167 8.65 21.33 -4.93
CA PRO A 167 9.96 21.63 -4.35
C PRO A 167 10.10 21.13 -2.91
N ARG A 168 8.98 20.82 -2.23
CA ARG A 168 8.97 20.28 -0.86
C ARG A 168 9.46 18.84 -0.78
N VAL A 169 9.47 18.11 -1.90
CA VAL A 169 9.72 16.65 -1.92
C VAL A 169 11.12 16.30 -1.45
N ALA A 170 12.15 17.04 -1.88
CA ALA A 170 13.53 16.78 -1.48
C ALA A 170 13.73 16.94 0.05
N ALA A 171 13.20 18.03 0.62
CA ALA A 171 13.26 18.28 2.07
C ALA A 171 12.41 17.27 2.86
N TYR A 172 11.23 16.92 2.36
CA TYR A 172 10.35 15.91 2.95
C TYR A 172 11.01 14.51 2.96
N TRP A 173 11.61 14.08 1.85
CA TRP A 173 12.35 12.81 1.78
C TRP A 173 13.57 12.81 2.69
N SER A 174 14.38 13.88 2.69
CA SER A 174 15.54 13.98 3.60
C SER A 174 15.13 13.88 5.08
N THR A 175 14.03 14.53 5.47
CA THR A 175 13.46 14.42 6.81
C THR A 175 13.08 12.98 7.14
N TYR A 176 12.32 12.32 6.27
CA TYR A 176 11.86 10.95 6.54
C TYR A 176 12.95 9.88 6.40
N GLN A 177 14.02 10.14 5.64
CA GLN A 177 15.22 9.30 5.65
C GLN A 177 15.91 9.29 7.02
N GLN A 178 15.97 10.44 7.70
CA GLN A 178 16.48 10.53 9.08
C GLN A 178 15.52 9.83 10.06
N VAL A 179 14.20 10.04 9.91
CA VAL A 179 13.18 9.38 10.75
C VAL A 179 13.15 7.86 10.58
N PHE A 180 13.50 7.32 9.41
CA PHE A 180 13.49 5.87 9.14
C PHE A 180 14.87 5.20 9.25
N ALA A 181 15.93 5.96 9.53
CA ALA A 181 17.19 5.41 9.99
C ALA A 181 17.00 4.65 11.32
N PRO A 182 17.83 3.65 11.68
CA PRO A 182 17.57 2.78 12.83
C PRO A 182 17.30 3.50 14.16
N ASP A 183 18.12 4.49 14.52
CA ASP A 183 17.93 5.28 15.74
C ASP A 183 16.80 6.31 15.64
N GLY A 184 16.63 6.94 14.47
CA GLY A 184 15.54 7.88 14.21
C GLY A 184 14.18 7.18 14.36
N LEU A 185 14.06 5.97 13.84
CA LEU A 185 12.81 5.21 13.87
C LEU A 185 12.42 4.86 15.30
N ARG A 186 13.39 4.39 16.09
CA ARG A 186 13.25 4.07 17.51
C ARG A 186 12.83 5.26 18.37
N THR A 187 13.28 6.47 18.03
CA THR A 187 13.15 7.67 18.89
C THR A 187 12.15 8.71 18.40
N CYS A 188 11.66 8.60 17.15
CA CYS A 188 10.75 9.58 16.57
C CYS A 188 9.43 9.72 17.34
N ASN A 189 8.90 10.94 17.34
CA ASN A 189 7.58 11.26 17.89
C ASN A 189 6.49 10.48 17.12
N PRO A 190 5.55 9.79 17.81
CA PRO A 190 4.40 9.12 17.21
C PRO A 190 3.69 9.91 16.11
N GLN A 191 3.48 11.22 16.30
CA GLN A 191 2.78 12.07 15.34
C GLN A 191 3.48 12.11 13.98
N VAL A 192 4.82 12.07 13.94
CA VAL A 192 5.59 12.10 12.69
C VAL A 192 5.32 10.86 11.82
N LEU A 193 5.03 9.71 12.44
CA LEU A 193 4.64 8.49 11.73
C LEU A 193 3.19 8.56 11.21
N LYS A 194 2.29 9.21 11.97
CA LYS A 194 0.89 9.46 11.56
C LYS A 194 0.83 10.48 10.41
N ASP A 195 1.64 11.54 10.49
CA ASP A 195 1.81 12.57 9.45
C ASP A 195 2.39 11.95 8.17
N PHE A 196 3.36 11.05 8.30
CA PHE A 196 3.90 10.31 7.15
C PHE A 196 2.82 9.54 6.39
N ALA A 197 1.94 8.86 7.12
CA ALA A 197 0.89 8.08 6.50
C ALA A 197 -0.12 8.96 5.76
N ASN A 198 -0.46 10.13 6.32
CA ASN A 198 -1.52 10.99 5.81
C ASN A 198 -1.06 12.10 4.84
N SER A 199 0.24 12.42 4.79
CA SER A 199 0.81 13.40 3.85
C SER A 199 0.61 12.98 2.39
N GLU A 200 0.44 13.93 1.47
CA GLU A 200 0.45 13.66 0.01
C GLU A 200 1.80 13.94 -0.66
N ILE A 201 2.78 14.48 0.07
CA ILE A 201 4.07 14.94 -0.48
C ILE A 201 4.92 13.75 -0.95
N GLY A 202 5.50 13.87 -2.15
CA GLY A 202 6.43 12.91 -2.76
C GLY A 202 5.74 11.69 -3.39
N ALA A 203 4.74 11.12 -2.72
CA ALA A 203 3.86 10.11 -3.30
C ALA A 203 2.54 10.03 -2.50
N ARG A 204 1.39 10.00 -3.20
CA ARG A 204 0.06 10.03 -2.59
C ARG A 204 -0.44 8.60 -2.28
N PRO A 205 -0.59 8.19 -1.01
CA PRO A 205 -0.93 6.80 -0.66
C PRO A 205 -2.43 6.46 -0.82
N GLY A 206 -3.28 7.46 -1.07
CA GLY A 206 -4.74 7.31 -1.18
C GLY A 206 -5.44 7.45 0.18
N ASN A 207 -6.67 6.91 0.30
CA ASN A 207 -7.43 6.92 1.55
C ASN A 207 -6.73 6.07 2.64
N GLN A 208 -6.49 6.65 3.82
CA GLN A 208 -5.88 5.98 4.98
C GLN A 208 -6.88 5.71 6.12
N ALA A 209 -8.18 5.66 5.86
CA ALA A 209 -9.22 5.46 6.87
C ALA A 209 -8.93 4.27 7.81
N THR A 210 -8.65 3.08 7.27
CA THR A 210 -8.32 1.87 8.07
C THR A 210 -7.13 2.09 8.99
N PHE A 211 -6.05 2.70 8.50
CA PHE A 211 -4.86 3.02 9.31
C PHE A 211 -5.20 4.02 10.43
N ASN A 212 -5.97 5.07 10.11
CA ASN A 212 -6.35 6.09 11.08
C ASN A 212 -7.31 5.56 12.15
N SER A 213 -8.27 4.70 11.80
CA SER A 213 -9.14 4.02 12.78
C SER A 213 -8.31 3.13 13.70
N ALA A 214 -7.54 2.19 13.15
CA ALA A 214 -6.69 1.31 13.94
C ALA A 214 -5.66 2.05 14.80
N TRP A 215 -5.16 3.20 14.33
CA TRP A 215 -4.29 4.08 15.12
C TRP A 215 -5.03 4.65 16.33
N ASN A 216 -6.25 5.14 16.14
CA ASN A 216 -7.05 5.72 17.21
C ASN A 216 -7.49 4.64 18.23
N ASP A 217 -7.83 3.44 17.77
CA ASP A 217 -8.24 2.31 18.62
C ASP A 217 -7.09 1.78 19.49
N LEU A 218 -5.86 1.76 18.97
CA LEU A 218 -4.65 1.38 19.71
C LEU A 218 -4.10 2.50 20.61
N GLY A 219 -4.36 3.76 20.26
CA GLY A 219 -3.72 4.93 20.84
C GLY A 219 -2.28 5.15 20.34
N ASP A 220 -1.83 6.41 20.41
CA ASP A 220 -0.60 6.88 19.74
C ASP A 220 0.65 6.05 20.06
N ALA A 221 0.84 5.64 21.32
CA ALA A 221 2.03 4.92 21.75
C ALA A 221 2.11 3.51 21.11
N ALA A 222 1.02 2.74 21.17
CA ALA A 222 0.99 1.37 20.64
C ALA A 222 0.91 1.35 19.10
N ALA A 223 0.17 2.30 18.51
CA ALA A 223 0.11 2.47 17.05
C ALA A 223 1.47 2.88 16.46
N ALA A 224 2.17 3.81 17.11
CA ALA A 224 3.54 4.17 16.73
C ALA A 224 4.49 2.97 16.84
N GLU A 225 4.40 2.18 17.91
CA GLU A 225 5.31 1.03 18.07
C GLU A 225 5.09 -0.05 17.02
N ARG A 226 3.83 -0.39 16.68
CA ARG A 226 3.54 -1.28 15.54
C ARG A 226 4.01 -0.68 14.21
N THR A 227 3.90 0.63 14.04
CA THR A 227 4.37 1.31 12.83
C THR A 227 5.90 1.27 12.73
N ARG A 228 6.63 1.50 13.84
CA ARG A 228 8.08 1.32 13.93
C ARG A 228 8.50 -0.12 13.62
N ALA A 229 7.85 -1.11 14.21
CA ALA A 229 8.14 -2.52 13.95
C ALA A 229 7.88 -2.90 12.48
N THR A 230 6.80 -2.38 11.88
CA THR A 230 6.46 -2.56 10.46
C THR A 230 7.53 -1.99 9.53
N ILE A 231 7.90 -0.71 9.73
CA ILE A 231 8.92 0.00 8.92
C ILE A 231 10.31 -0.59 9.16
N GLY A 232 10.64 -0.89 10.42
CA GLY A 232 11.91 -1.45 10.85
C GLY A 232 12.12 -2.85 10.26
N TYR A 233 11.09 -3.70 10.24
CA TYR A 233 11.16 -4.99 9.55
C TYR A 233 11.32 -4.82 8.03
N LEU A 234 10.55 -3.92 7.40
CA LEU A 234 10.66 -3.68 5.96
C LEU A 234 12.07 -3.23 5.54
N LEU A 235 12.67 -2.31 6.28
CA LEU A 235 13.97 -1.72 5.93
C LEU A 235 15.16 -2.52 6.47
N HIS A 236 15.12 -2.82 7.77
CA HIS A 236 16.22 -3.31 8.60
C HIS A 236 15.96 -4.72 9.19
N GLY A 237 14.95 -5.43 8.68
CA GLY A 237 14.71 -6.84 8.99
C GLY A 237 15.86 -7.75 8.53
N PRO A 238 15.86 -9.04 8.96
CA PRO A 238 17.04 -9.90 8.90
C PRO A 238 17.64 -10.04 7.50
N ASP A 239 18.97 -9.99 7.39
CA ASP A 239 19.71 -10.03 6.12
C ASP A 239 19.41 -11.27 5.28
N GLY A 240 19.13 -12.41 5.93
CA GLY A 240 18.72 -13.65 5.28
C GLY A 240 17.31 -13.65 4.66
N VAL A 241 16.53 -12.56 4.80
CA VAL A 241 15.19 -12.43 4.21
C VAL A 241 15.19 -11.32 3.14
N PRO A 242 15.03 -11.68 1.84
CA PRO A 242 14.95 -10.71 0.74
C PRO A 242 13.87 -9.64 0.96
N LEU A 243 14.07 -8.45 0.40
CA LEU A 243 13.14 -7.33 0.57
C LEU A 243 11.74 -7.66 0.00
N GLU A 244 11.69 -8.39 -1.11
CA GLU A 244 10.48 -8.94 -1.72
C GLU A 244 9.64 -9.75 -0.72
N ASP A 245 10.30 -10.63 0.03
CA ASP A 245 9.65 -11.56 0.95
C ASP A 245 9.34 -10.85 2.30
N ARG A 246 10.19 -9.90 2.73
CA ARG A 246 9.87 -9.00 3.86
C ARG A 246 8.62 -8.16 3.59
N LEU A 247 8.51 -7.59 2.38
CA LEU A 247 7.31 -6.88 1.94
C LEU A 247 6.10 -7.82 1.89
N GLN A 248 6.25 -9.04 1.35
CA GLN A 248 5.18 -10.03 1.30
C GLN A 248 4.65 -10.40 2.70
N HIS A 249 5.51 -10.58 3.69
CA HIS A 249 5.07 -10.92 5.06
C HIS A 249 4.18 -9.83 5.68
N LEU A 250 4.53 -8.54 5.47
CA LEU A 250 3.74 -7.41 5.97
C LEU A 250 2.40 -7.26 5.20
N LEU A 251 2.42 -7.48 3.88
CA LEU A 251 1.21 -7.48 3.05
C LEU A 251 0.23 -8.58 3.48
N ALA A 252 0.71 -9.81 3.61
CA ALA A 252 -0.07 -10.96 4.06
C ALA A 252 -0.46 -10.91 5.55
N GLY A 253 0.05 -9.94 6.33
CA GLY A 253 -0.27 -9.80 7.76
C GLY A 253 0.34 -10.89 8.64
N THR A 254 1.30 -11.68 8.15
CA THR A 254 1.88 -12.83 8.88
C THR A 254 2.82 -12.42 10.02
N LYS A 255 3.02 -11.11 10.24
CA LYS A 255 3.78 -10.57 11.37
C LYS A 255 2.82 -9.94 12.38
N PRO A 256 2.73 -10.44 13.63
CA PRO A 256 1.75 -9.98 14.61
C PRO A 256 1.97 -8.53 15.08
N PHE A 257 3.19 -8.00 14.89
CA PHE A 257 3.55 -6.61 15.15
C PHE A 257 3.13 -5.64 14.02
N SER A 258 2.56 -6.12 12.91
CA SER A 258 2.17 -5.27 11.79
C SER A 258 1.12 -4.23 12.20
N MET A 259 1.25 -3.02 11.68
CA MET A 259 0.23 -1.98 11.83
C MET A 259 -0.91 -2.18 10.83
N THR A 260 -2.13 -2.34 11.32
CA THR A 260 -3.35 -2.44 10.50
C THR A 260 -3.50 -1.20 9.62
N GLY A 261 -3.94 -1.37 8.38
CA GLY A 261 -3.97 -0.31 7.36
C GLY A 261 -2.60 0.12 6.79
N PHE A 262 -1.46 -0.22 7.41
CA PHE A 262 -0.11 0.07 6.87
C PHE A 262 0.29 -0.95 5.79
N LYS A 263 -0.47 -0.96 4.68
CA LYS A 263 -0.38 -1.92 3.58
C LYS A 263 0.38 -1.34 2.38
N GLU A 264 0.23 -1.97 1.21
CA GLU A 264 1.04 -1.77 -0.01
C GLU A 264 1.44 -0.33 -0.33
N ALA A 265 0.49 0.62 -0.28
CA ALA A 265 0.79 2.00 -0.67
C ALA A 265 1.78 2.67 0.30
N LEU A 266 1.59 2.47 1.61
CA LEU A 266 2.47 3.02 2.64
C LEU A 266 3.81 2.28 2.69
N LEU A 267 3.80 0.95 2.58
CA LEU A 267 5.01 0.14 2.50
C LEU A 267 5.87 0.52 1.28
N THR A 268 5.26 0.66 0.10
CA THR A 268 5.97 1.11 -1.11
C THR A 268 6.46 2.56 -0.97
N ARG A 269 5.68 3.44 -0.32
CA ARG A 269 6.10 4.84 -0.08
C ARG A 269 7.34 4.93 0.80
N VAL A 270 7.46 4.08 1.82
CA VAL A 270 8.68 3.96 2.64
C VAL A 270 9.88 3.62 1.75
N LEU A 271 9.71 2.72 0.78
CA LEU A 271 10.77 2.38 -0.19
C LEU A 271 11.09 3.56 -1.14
N CYS A 272 10.10 4.31 -1.63
CA CYS A 272 10.32 5.54 -2.40
C CYS A 272 11.14 6.58 -1.64
N VAL A 273 10.92 6.73 -0.33
CA VAL A 273 11.70 7.67 0.51
C VAL A 273 13.11 7.15 0.78
N MET A 274 13.24 5.87 1.13
CA MET A 274 14.53 5.30 1.57
C MET A 274 15.46 4.90 0.43
N ARG A 275 14.93 4.72 -0.78
CA ARG A 275 15.66 4.31 -1.99
C ARG A 275 15.15 5.12 -3.20
N PRO A 276 15.27 6.47 -3.16
CA PRO A 276 14.66 7.39 -4.11
C PRO A 276 15.29 7.35 -5.51
N ASP A 277 16.44 6.67 -5.64
CA ASP A 277 17.17 6.33 -6.85
C ASP A 277 16.61 5.08 -7.56
N ARG A 278 15.97 4.17 -6.81
CA ARG A 278 15.43 2.89 -7.30
C ARG A 278 13.92 2.87 -7.41
N PHE A 279 13.17 3.51 -6.52
CA PHE A 279 11.71 3.34 -6.46
C PHE A 279 10.94 4.49 -7.12
N LEU A 280 10.20 4.17 -8.18
CA LEU A 280 9.21 5.05 -8.80
C LEU A 280 8.07 5.32 -7.82
N THR A 281 7.52 6.54 -7.83
CA THR A 281 6.42 6.95 -6.95
C THR A 281 5.05 6.44 -7.42
N ILE A 282 5.01 5.21 -7.94
CA ILE A 282 3.83 4.46 -8.41
C ILE A 282 3.51 3.42 -7.33
N LEU A 283 2.74 3.81 -6.32
CA LEU A 283 2.72 3.09 -5.03
C LEU A 283 2.06 1.70 -5.04
N LYS A 284 1.21 1.38 -6.01
CA LYS A 284 0.48 0.11 -6.07
C LYS A 284 0.72 -0.64 -7.39
N TYR A 285 0.73 -1.96 -7.33
CA TYR A 285 0.86 -2.86 -8.48
C TYR A 285 -0.39 -2.83 -9.36
N THR A 286 -1.57 -2.94 -8.76
CA THR A 286 -2.90 -2.85 -9.39
C THR A 286 -3.83 -1.95 -8.57
N THR A 287 -4.65 -1.14 -9.25
CA THR A 287 -5.80 -0.39 -8.69
C THR A 287 -6.80 -0.10 -9.81
N ASP A 288 -8.04 0.23 -9.45
CA ASP A 288 -9.10 0.67 -10.38
C ASP A 288 -8.70 1.91 -11.21
N ALA A 289 -7.85 2.80 -10.65
CA ALA A 289 -7.31 3.98 -11.33
C ALA A 289 -6.03 3.67 -12.13
N GLY A 290 -5.63 2.40 -12.23
CA GLY A 290 -4.35 1.93 -12.75
C GLY A 290 -3.28 1.74 -11.68
N GLY A 291 -2.17 1.14 -12.07
CA GLY A 291 -1.01 0.85 -11.22
C GLY A 291 0.18 0.42 -12.09
N LYS A 292 1.25 -0.11 -11.47
CA LYS A 292 2.43 -0.57 -12.22
C LYS A 292 2.08 -1.53 -13.38
N ARG A 293 1.17 -2.48 -13.14
CA ARG A 293 0.71 -3.43 -14.17
C ARG A 293 -0.03 -2.75 -15.32
N GLU A 294 -0.93 -1.82 -15.01
CA GLU A 294 -1.70 -1.10 -16.03
C GLU A 294 -0.82 -0.15 -16.87
N ILE A 295 0.18 0.48 -16.23
CA ILE A 295 1.19 1.28 -16.93
C ILE A 295 2.03 0.41 -17.86
N ALA A 296 2.50 -0.77 -17.39
CA ALA A 296 3.24 -1.71 -18.24
C ALA A 296 2.41 -2.17 -19.45
N ARG A 297 1.13 -2.49 -19.24
CA ARG A 297 0.20 -2.92 -20.28
C ARG A 297 -0.09 -1.82 -21.30
N LEU A 298 -0.50 -0.64 -20.85
CA LEU A 298 -0.87 0.46 -21.75
C LEU A 298 0.35 1.09 -22.42
N VAL A 299 1.33 1.56 -21.63
CA VAL A 299 2.50 2.30 -22.15
C VAL A 299 3.42 1.40 -22.98
N TYR A 300 3.69 0.18 -22.51
CA TYR A 300 4.69 -0.71 -23.11
C TYR A 300 4.12 -1.97 -23.79
N GLY A 301 2.81 -2.26 -23.66
CA GLY A 301 2.25 -3.50 -24.20
C GLY A 301 2.65 -4.77 -23.43
N LEU A 302 3.21 -4.62 -22.22
CA LEU A 302 3.66 -5.76 -21.41
C LEU A 302 2.57 -6.24 -20.46
N GLU A 303 2.14 -7.49 -20.64
CA GLU A 303 1.28 -8.18 -19.69
C GLU A 303 2.08 -8.70 -18.50
N LEU A 304 1.97 -8.00 -17.35
CA LEU A 304 2.56 -8.47 -16.10
C LEU A 304 1.65 -9.50 -15.40
N PRO A 305 2.19 -10.44 -14.60
CA PRO A 305 1.40 -11.52 -14.00
C PRO A 305 0.27 -11.05 -13.06
N GLU A 306 -0.80 -11.83 -12.96
CA GLU A 306 -1.87 -11.60 -11.98
C GLU A 306 -1.38 -11.81 -10.53
N PRO A 307 -1.80 -10.99 -9.55
CA PRO A 307 -1.45 -11.16 -8.13
C PRO A 307 -1.83 -12.52 -7.53
N GLU A 308 -2.85 -13.17 -8.10
CA GLU A 308 -3.43 -14.43 -7.62
C GLU A 308 -2.78 -15.67 -8.26
N SER A 309 -1.84 -15.48 -9.18
CA SER A 309 -1.22 -16.60 -9.87
C SER A 309 -0.17 -17.30 -8.98
N VAL A 310 -0.37 -18.61 -8.81
CA VAL A 310 0.20 -19.52 -7.77
C VAL A 310 1.73 -19.45 -7.55
N ASN A 311 2.48 -18.83 -8.47
CA ASN A 311 3.94 -18.78 -8.45
C ASN A 311 4.53 -17.40 -8.08
N TRP A 312 3.74 -16.33 -8.02
CA TRP A 312 4.25 -14.97 -7.83
C TRP A 312 3.67 -14.31 -6.58
N THR A 313 4.52 -13.92 -5.63
CA THR A 313 4.06 -13.18 -4.45
C THR A 313 3.86 -11.70 -4.78
N ARG A 314 2.87 -11.05 -4.16
CA ARG A 314 2.59 -9.62 -4.35
C ARG A 314 3.81 -8.74 -4.06
N GLY A 315 4.60 -9.10 -3.03
CA GLY A 315 5.87 -8.43 -2.72
C GLY A 315 6.88 -8.47 -3.87
N ARG A 316 7.04 -9.62 -4.55
CA ARG A 316 7.90 -9.76 -5.74
C ARG A 316 7.36 -8.95 -6.91
N LEU A 317 6.05 -9.05 -7.18
CA LEU A 317 5.41 -8.30 -8.26
C LEU A 317 5.59 -6.78 -8.10
N ILE A 318 5.44 -6.24 -6.89
CA ILE A 318 5.66 -4.80 -6.60
C ILE A 318 7.10 -4.37 -6.92
N LEU A 319 8.10 -5.14 -6.49
CA LEU A 319 9.52 -4.79 -6.66
C LEU A 319 9.98 -4.95 -8.11
N TRP A 320 9.67 -6.07 -8.75
CA TRP A 320 10.17 -6.33 -10.10
C TRP A 320 9.47 -5.50 -11.16
N SER A 321 8.17 -5.21 -11.01
CA SER A 321 7.49 -4.24 -11.89
C SER A 321 7.99 -2.81 -11.67
N ASN A 322 8.42 -2.44 -10.46
CA ASN A 322 9.11 -1.17 -10.24
C ASN A 322 10.43 -1.11 -11.01
N ASP A 323 11.29 -2.13 -10.84
CA ASP A 323 12.62 -2.14 -11.44
C ASP A 323 12.55 -2.24 -12.98
N LEU A 324 11.57 -2.98 -13.52
CA LEU A 324 11.22 -3.05 -14.94
C LEU A 324 10.78 -1.67 -15.47
N LEU A 325 9.77 -1.04 -14.86
CA LEU A 325 9.27 0.26 -15.30
C LEU A 325 10.32 1.36 -15.20
N ARG A 326 11.23 1.29 -14.21
CA ARG A 326 12.36 2.23 -14.12
C ARG A 326 13.33 2.06 -15.28
N THR A 327 13.70 0.80 -15.58
CA THR A 327 14.57 0.47 -16.72
C THR A 327 13.94 0.93 -18.05
N LEU A 328 12.64 0.69 -18.23
CA LEU A 328 11.88 1.10 -19.42
C LEU A 328 11.66 2.62 -19.54
N ALA A 329 11.53 3.33 -18.42
CA ALA A 329 11.49 4.80 -18.43
C ALA A 329 12.86 5.38 -18.83
N GLY A 330 13.96 4.77 -18.36
CA GLY A 330 15.33 5.13 -18.69
C GLY A 330 15.76 6.52 -18.21
N GLU A 331 16.99 6.90 -18.57
CA GLU A 331 17.69 8.08 -18.03
C GLU A 331 17.17 9.43 -18.54
N GLY A 332 17.58 10.53 -17.88
CA GLY A 332 17.26 11.91 -18.30
C GLY A 332 16.07 12.55 -17.58
N PHE A 333 15.42 11.83 -16.65
CA PHE A 333 14.53 12.45 -15.67
C PHE A 333 15.34 13.02 -14.50
N ALA A 334 14.82 14.08 -13.89
CA ALA A 334 15.47 14.73 -12.74
C ALA A 334 15.53 13.85 -11.48
N ASN A 335 14.56 12.93 -11.32
CA ASN A 335 14.46 11.94 -10.25
C ASN A 335 13.34 10.93 -10.57
N GLN A 336 13.16 9.93 -9.71
CA GLN A 336 12.14 8.87 -9.91
C GLN A 336 10.69 9.34 -9.75
N GLN A 337 10.44 10.52 -9.14
CA GLN A 337 9.11 11.13 -9.14
C GLN A 337 8.79 11.73 -10.52
N HIS A 338 9.77 12.38 -11.16
CA HIS A 338 9.65 12.92 -12.52
C HIS A 338 9.45 11.79 -13.55
N ALA A 339 10.19 10.68 -13.41
CA ALA A 339 9.98 9.47 -14.21
C ALA A 339 8.58 8.84 -14.00
N ALA A 340 8.11 8.74 -12.76
CA ALA A 340 6.76 8.25 -12.46
C ALA A 340 5.66 9.17 -13.01
N ALA A 341 5.84 10.48 -12.95
CA ALA A 341 4.91 11.46 -13.50
C ALA A 341 4.82 11.38 -15.04
N PHE A 342 5.95 11.14 -15.71
CA PHE A 342 5.97 10.79 -17.14
C PHE A 342 5.13 9.54 -17.43
N LEU A 343 5.34 8.45 -16.69
CA LEU A 343 4.63 7.18 -16.93
C LEU A 343 3.11 7.31 -16.78
N TRP A 344 2.63 8.08 -15.80
CA TRP A 344 1.20 8.41 -15.70
C TRP A 344 0.71 9.29 -16.86
N TRP A 345 1.46 10.34 -17.22
CA TRP A 345 1.14 11.24 -18.33
C TRP A 345 1.10 10.53 -19.70
N ALA A 346 1.97 9.53 -19.89
CA ALA A 346 2.07 8.71 -21.08
C ALA A 346 0.93 7.69 -21.17
N LYS A 347 0.59 7.03 -20.06
CA LYS A 347 -0.57 6.13 -19.97
C LYS A 347 -1.83 6.81 -20.50
N ASP A 348 -2.13 8.01 -20.00
CA ASP A 348 -3.33 8.78 -20.37
C ASP A 348 -3.29 9.35 -21.82
N ARG A 349 -2.25 9.00 -22.61
CA ARG A 349 -2.04 9.35 -24.03
C ARG A 349 -1.84 8.13 -24.93
N VAL A 350 -1.99 6.92 -24.40
CA VAL A 350 -2.01 5.71 -25.24
C VAL A 350 -3.43 5.35 -25.68
N ASP A 351 -4.43 5.65 -24.86
CA ASP A 351 -5.85 5.43 -25.12
C ASP A 351 -6.53 6.53 -25.96
N GLY A 352 -5.73 7.44 -26.54
CA GLY A 352 -6.17 8.53 -27.44
C GLY A 352 -5.20 8.71 -28.61
#